data_AF-A0A1X0NTF0-F1
#
_entry.id   AF-A0A1X0NTF0-F1
#
_cell.length_a   1.000
_cell.length_b   1.000
_cell.length_c   1.000
_cell.angle_alpha   90.00
_cell.angle_beta   90.00
_cell.angle_gamma   90.00
#
_symmetry.space_group_name_H-M   'P 1'
#
loop_
_entity.id
_entity.type
_entity.pdbx_description
1 polymer ?
#
loop_
_entity_poly.entity_id
_entity_poly.type
_entity_poly.pdbx_seq_one_letter_code
_entity_poly.pdbx_strand_id
1 'polypeptide(L)'
;MAPKKKATASTTAKEAEEVEPCVGAETTSPPGSPPTEALRNDTNVAELYATLQAAVTESPEKVNDFVRELLQMLAEAENPDAPLLVRVRTLEFVARYGHHLRDGNALKKIVTSLVKILSGTENTPQLLIAAVQGIAALGPVSVLDKKWEYLSREGADVLMQVMLDENGFAENVRQAASKAFDALVQNAFRPVATKLLHWISDDREAEEEEQLKKERRMAMTRLRRLAQSPAMRSQWTEEVQEHVLGLIIRVLSTVTVREFAQLTSIAAALPMVRESGGRQLLTAFLARNKLNSDRALESLSIIAQHVSATSYDITPALEEASLLTTPVETSTPKGLWHAKILLLAARLATPENTDKLYTAILEQLNHVMGDASVLPENLSTLEALLFAFVAIGQKKPVEFLKQLNEDAFAAKCSALMNAITEMEPLVVYAVKKLMQRSAAGKKEVEALGCCHNLHVILGAFSARHIPMGALTESWLRKYTLPPLKRGRDASTAASAAKRGPVTSSGESAGASSTPIGVLPPPPGTEEHLRKKARTQSQSNNRNKKSNVNNRGGRSRRERRGGFF
;
A
#
# COMPACT_ATOMS: atom_id res chain seq x y z
N MET A 1 -36.42 -34.84 21.87
CA MET A 1 -36.59 -35.37 23.24
C MET A 1 -35.24 -35.34 23.94
N ALA A 2 -35.17 -34.67 25.09
CA ALA A 2 -34.02 -34.66 25.99
C ALA A 2 -34.09 -35.91 26.93
N PRO A 3 -33.08 -36.21 27.79
CA PRO A 3 -32.79 -35.33 28.93
C PRO A 3 -31.31 -35.12 29.30
N LYS A 4 -31.14 -34.00 30.00
CA LYS A 4 -29.98 -33.43 30.72
C LYS A 4 -29.55 -34.30 31.91
N LYS A 5 -28.28 -34.16 32.35
CA LYS A 5 -27.93 -34.13 33.79
C LYS A 5 -26.86 -33.07 34.11
N LYS A 6 -27.21 -32.23 35.10
CA LYS A 6 -26.39 -31.27 35.85
C LYS A 6 -25.57 -32.02 36.92
N ALA A 7 -24.44 -31.43 37.34
CA ALA A 7 -23.98 -31.49 38.73
C ALA A 7 -23.21 -30.21 39.08
N THR A 8 -23.49 -29.68 40.26
CA THR A 8 -22.98 -28.44 40.85
C THR A 8 -22.22 -28.78 42.14
N ALA A 9 -21.07 -28.11 42.33
CA ALA A 9 -20.41 -27.63 43.56
C ALA A 9 -20.27 -28.51 44.82
N SER A 10 -19.04 -28.53 45.38
CA SER A 10 -18.80 -28.46 46.83
C SER A 10 -17.51 -27.70 47.15
N THR A 11 -17.63 -26.67 47.97
CA THR A 11 -16.56 -25.84 48.58
C THR A 11 -16.26 -26.33 50.00
N THR A 12 -14.99 -26.30 50.42
CA THR A 12 -14.42 -26.04 51.78
C THR A 12 -13.08 -26.79 51.94
N ALA A 13 -12.07 -26.39 52.71
CA ALA A 13 -11.46 -25.15 53.20
C ALA A 13 -10.27 -25.60 54.10
N LYS A 14 -9.15 -24.85 54.09
CA LYS A 14 -8.08 -24.69 55.13
C LYS A 14 -6.70 -24.47 54.46
N GLU A 15 -6.19 -23.25 54.37
CA GLU A 15 -5.45 -22.45 55.39
C GLU A 15 -4.06 -23.01 55.77
N ALA A 16 -3.03 -22.23 55.40
CA ALA A 16 -1.85 -21.95 56.23
C ALA A 16 -1.23 -20.62 55.77
N GLU A 17 -1.37 -19.62 56.64
CA GLU A 17 -0.68 -18.33 56.67
C GLU A 17 0.84 -18.46 56.83
N GLU A 18 1.59 -17.49 56.31
CA GLU A 18 2.56 -16.76 57.12
C GLU A 18 2.67 -15.29 56.64
N VAL A 19 2.92 -14.39 57.58
CA VAL A 19 2.37 -13.02 57.70
C VAL A 19 3.49 -11.97 57.92
N GLU A 20 3.47 -10.89 57.12
CA GLU A 20 3.79 -9.44 57.39
C GLU A 20 5.17 -8.99 57.97
N PRO A 21 5.49 -7.66 58.17
CA PRO A 21 4.82 -6.39 57.79
C PRO A 21 5.69 -5.18 57.26
N CYS A 22 4.98 -4.15 56.76
CA CYS A 22 5.15 -2.66 56.84
C CYS A 22 6.33 -1.95 56.13
N VAL A 23 6.20 -0.76 55.49
CA VAL A 23 5.55 0.51 55.94
C VAL A 23 5.11 1.42 54.75
N GLY A 24 3.86 1.90 54.81
CA GLY A 24 3.36 3.27 54.58
C GLY A 24 3.78 4.15 53.38
N ALA A 25 2.80 4.48 52.53
CA ALA A 25 2.62 5.84 52.01
C ALA A 25 1.12 6.12 51.80
N GLU A 26 0.64 7.19 52.42
CA GLU A 26 -0.73 7.66 52.44
C GLU A 26 -1.23 8.03 51.03
N THR A 27 -2.31 7.40 50.57
CA THR A 27 -3.15 7.95 49.50
C THR A 27 -4.55 8.14 50.03
N THR A 28 -4.95 9.41 50.09
CA THR A 28 -6.31 9.87 50.31
C THR A 28 -7.29 9.15 49.39
N SER A 29 -8.25 8.47 49.99
CA SER A 29 -9.38 7.85 49.31
C SER A 29 -10.30 8.92 48.69
N PRO A 30 -10.72 8.78 47.42
CA PRO A 30 -11.79 9.62 46.87
C PRO A 30 -13.11 9.31 47.61
N PRO A 31 -14.04 10.29 47.73
CA PRO A 31 -15.26 10.11 48.50
C PRO A 31 -16.08 8.96 47.94
N GLY A 32 -16.39 8.01 48.82
CA GLY A 32 -17.20 6.84 48.50
C GLY A 32 -18.57 7.24 47.97
N SER A 33 -18.98 6.59 46.88
CA SER A 33 -20.34 6.68 46.37
C SER A 33 -21.32 6.21 47.46
N PRO A 34 -22.43 6.93 47.72
CA PRO A 34 -23.44 6.48 48.65
C PRO A 34 -24.13 5.19 48.11
N PRO A 35 -24.69 4.35 49.01
CA PRO A 35 -25.23 3.05 48.66
C PRO A 35 -26.43 3.15 47.72
N THR A 36 -26.55 2.12 46.88
CA THR A 36 -27.59 1.93 45.87
C THR A 36 -28.98 1.78 46.51
N GLU A 37 -29.68 2.89 46.75
CA GLU A 37 -31.12 2.87 47.02
C GLU A 37 -31.91 2.75 45.70
N ALA A 38 -32.97 1.95 45.75
CA ALA A 38 -33.82 1.59 44.62
C ALA A 38 -34.40 2.83 43.89
N LEU A 39 -34.22 2.83 42.57
CA LEU A 39 -34.64 3.89 41.64
C LEU A 39 -36.13 4.23 41.76
N ARG A 40 -36.44 5.52 41.89
CA ARG A 40 -37.76 6.07 41.54
C ARG A 40 -37.80 6.33 40.02
N ASN A 41 -38.85 5.83 39.37
CA ASN A 41 -39.05 5.81 37.92
C ASN A 41 -39.75 7.07 37.33
N ASP A 42 -39.86 8.18 38.06
CA ASP A 42 -40.73 9.31 37.67
C ASP A 42 -39.97 10.59 37.25
N THR A 43 -38.71 10.51 36.84
CA THR A 43 -38.02 11.68 36.29
C THR A 43 -38.26 11.79 34.79
N ASN A 44 -38.91 12.87 34.36
CA ASN A 44 -39.18 13.16 32.96
C ASN A 44 -37.86 13.25 32.16
N VAL A 45 -37.72 12.40 31.14
CA VAL A 45 -36.50 12.26 30.33
C VAL A 45 -36.11 13.59 29.65
N ALA A 46 -37.10 14.43 29.34
CA ALA A 46 -36.86 15.77 28.80
C ALA A 46 -36.24 16.72 29.85
N GLU A 47 -36.63 16.62 31.12
CA GLU A 47 -36.08 17.42 32.22
C GLU A 47 -34.66 16.99 32.56
N LEU A 48 -34.38 15.68 32.53
CA LEU A 48 -33.03 15.13 32.64
C LEU A 48 -32.11 15.65 31.53
N TYR A 49 -32.58 15.62 30.27
CA TYR A 49 -31.82 16.18 29.16
C TYR A 49 -31.57 17.69 29.32
N ALA A 50 -32.59 18.46 29.71
CA ALA A 50 -32.46 19.89 29.93
C ALA A 50 -31.45 20.20 31.06
N THR A 51 -31.45 19.41 32.13
CA THR A 51 -30.52 19.56 33.26
C THR A 51 -29.08 19.27 32.82
N LEU A 52 -28.86 18.17 32.08
CA LEU A 52 -27.55 17.83 31.51
C LEU A 52 -27.07 18.90 30.53
N GLN A 53 -27.95 19.39 29.66
CA GLN A 53 -27.62 20.42 28.69
C GLN A 53 -27.26 21.75 29.37
N ALA A 54 -27.98 22.13 30.44
CA ALA A 54 -27.69 23.31 31.24
C ALA A 54 -26.31 23.22 31.93
N ALA A 55 -26.00 22.05 32.50
CA ALA A 55 -24.73 21.82 33.17
C ALA A 55 -23.53 21.98 32.21
N VAL A 56 -23.59 21.37 31.02
CA VAL A 56 -22.50 21.44 30.04
C VAL A 56 -22.41 22.79 29.31
N THR A 57 -23.48 23.60 29.27
CA THR A 57 -23.41 24.97 28.75
C THR A 57 -22.59 25.90 29.64
N GLU A 58 -22.54 25.65 30.95
CA GLU A 58 -21.71 26.44 31.87
C GLU A 58 -20.24 26.02 31.79
N SER A 59 -19.98 24.71 31.86
CA SER A 59 -18.67 24.12 31.61
C SER A 59 -18.83 22.69 31.11
N PRO A 60 -18.21 22.30 29.98
CA PRO A 60 -18.31 20.95 29.44
C PRO A 60 -17.84 19.85 30.41
N GLU A 61 -16.96 20.18 31.37
CA GLU A 61 -16.40 19.24 32.34
C GLU A 61 -17.40 18.85 33.44
N LYS A 62 -18.45 19.66 33.66
CA LYS A 62 -19.52 19.37 34.63
C LYS A 62 -20.30 18.12 34.30
N VAL A 63 -20.16 17.57 33.10
CA VAL A 63 -20.74 16.25 32.75
C VAL A 63 -20.30 15.15 33.73
N ASN A 64 -19.14 15.29 34.38
CA ASN A 64 -18.65 14.34 35.38
C ASN A 64 -19.47 14.35 36.68
N ASP A 65 -20.15 15.45 37.00
CA ASP A 65 -21.00 15.56 38.19
C ASP A 65 -22.37 14.91 37.97
N PHE A 66 -22.76 14.72 36.70
CA PHE A 66 -24.07 14.21 36.28
C PHE A 66 -23.97 12.85 35.56
N VAL A 67 -22.96 12.04 35.89
CA VAL A 67 -22.70 10.74 35.25
C VAL A 67 -23.90 9.79 35.42
N ARG A 68 -24.56 9.81 36.59
CA ARG A 68 -25.70 8.93 36.87
C ARG A 68 -26.88 9.26 35.97
N GLU A 69 -27.18 10.55 35.82
CA GLU A 69 -28.24 11.09 34.99
C GLU A 69 -27.96 10.80 33.51
N LEU A 70 -26.70 10.92 33.07
CA LEU A 70 -26.27 10.54 31.73
C LEU A 70 -26.47 9.04 31.46
N LEU A 71 -26.11 8.17 32.40
CA LEU A 71 -26.31 6.73 32.27
C LEU A 71 -27.79 6.34 32.28
N GLN A 72 -28.63 7.08 33.00
CA GLN A 72 -30.09 6.90 32.97
C GLN A 72 -30.68 7.29 31.61
N MET A 73 -30.28 8.43 31.05
CA MET A 73 -30.64 8.85 29.69
C MET A 73 -30.17 7.85 28.64
N LEU A 74 -29.01 7.24 28.85
CA LEU A 74 -28.44 6.24 27.94
C LEU A 74 -29.21 4.92 27.98
N ALA A 75 -29.64 4.47 29.17
CA ALA A 75 -30.52 3.30 29.30
C ALA A 75 -31.85 3.52 28.57
N GLU A 76 -32.41 4.73 28.63
CA GLU A 76 -33.59 5.10 27.85
C GLU A 76 -33.30 5.15 26.34
N ALA A 77 -32.08 5.57 25.95
CA ALA A 77 -31.67 5.55 24.54
C ALA A 77 -31.57 4.13 23.95
N GLU A 78 -31.27 3.12 24.79
CA GLU A 78 -31.30 1.72 24.38
C GLU A 78 -32.71 1.16 24.20
N ASN A 79 -33.72 1.75 24.85
CA ASN A 79 -35.08 1.25 24.82
C ASN A 79 -35.73 1.53 23.45
N PRO A 80 -36.14 0.50 22.67
CA PRO A 80 -36.79 0.71 21.38
C PRO A 80 -38.13 1.45 21.51
N ASP A 81 -38.79 1.37 22.67
CA ASP A 81 -40.09 1.99 22.92
C ASP A 81 -39.97 3.50 23.24
N ALA A 82 -38.76 3.99 23.52
CA ALA A 82 -38.54 5.40 23.81
C ALA A 82 -38.63 6.27 22.54
N PRO A 83 -39.06 7.55 22.64
CA PRO A 83 -39.17 8.43 21.47
C PRO A 83 -37.83 8.58 20.74
N LEU A 84 -37.80 8.29 19.44
CA LEU A 84 -36.58 8.34 18.61
C LEU A 84 -35.77 9.64 18.78
N LEU A 85 -36.47 10.78 18.86
CA LEU A 85 -35.83 12.08 19.04
C LEU A 85 -34.99 12.14 20.32
N VAL A 86 -35.51 11.61 21.43
CA VAL A 86 -34.82 11.57 22.72
C VAL A 86 -33.59 10.68 22.62
N ARG A 87 -33.76 9.49 22.04
CA ARG A 87 -32.67 8.51 21.83
C ARG A 87 -31.54 9.12 21.01
N VAL A 88 -31.85 9.73 19.87
CA VAL A 88 -30.87 10.41 19.01
C VAL A 88 -30.19 11.57 19.74
N ARG A 89 -30.95 12.43 20.45
CA ARG A 89 -30.39 13.57 21.18
C ARG A 89 -29.45 13.16 22.31
N THR A 90 -29.73 12.06 23.00
CA THR A 90 -28.82 11.49 23.99
C THR A 90 -27.50 11.05 23.35
N LEU A 91 -27.56 10.36 22.21
CA LEU A 91 -26.33 9.94 21.52
C LEU A 91 -25.55 11.13 20.95
N GLU A 92 -26.23 12.14 20.42
CA GLU A 92 -25.60 13.40 19.99
C GLU A 92 -24.94 14.14 21.18
N PHE A 93 -25.56 14.10 22.36
CA PHE A 93 -24.97 14.66 23.57
C PHE A 93 -23.68 13.93 23.94
N VAL A 94 -23.68 12.60 23.91
CA VAL A 94 -22.47 11.78 24.12
C VAL A 94 -21.41 12.11 23.06
N ALA A 95 -21.80 12.26 21.79
CA ALA A 95 -20.87 12.61 20.72
C ALA A 95 -20.24 14.01 20.90
N ARG A 96 -20.94 14.94 21.55
CA ARG A 96 -20.42 16.29 21.82
C ARG A 96 -19.57 16.35 23.07
N TYR A 97 -20.02 15.74 24.16
CA TYR A 97 -19.47 15.98 25.50
C TYR A 97 -18.79 14.75 26.12
N GLY A 98 -18.94 13.56 25.53
CA GLY A 98 -18.39 12.32 26.07
C GLY A 98 -16.88 12.33 26.25
N HIS A 99 -16.16 13.16 25.51
CA HIS A 99 -14.72 13.33 25.64
C HIS A 99 -14.26 14.02 26.95
N HIS A 100 -15.18 14.67 27.67
CA HIS A 100 -14.90 15.26 28.98
C HIS A 100 -15.08 14.28 30.14
N LEU A 101 -15.66 13.10 29.90
CA LEU A 101 -15.85 12.09 30.93
C LEU A 101 -14.52 11.51 31.42
N ARG A 102 -14.44 11.27 32.72
CA ARG A 102 -13.28 10.67 33.40
C ARG A 102 -13.63 9.40 34.18
N ASP A 103 -14.91 9.07 34.32
CA ASP A 103 -15.36 7.83 34.95
C ASP A 103 -15.21 6.64 33.98
N GLY A 104 -14.29 5.73 34.30
CA GLY A 104 -14.04 4.53 33.51
C GLY A 104 -15.21 3.56 33.42
N ASN A 105 -16.02 3.44 34.47
CA ASN A 105 -17.21 2.58 34.47
C ASN A 105 -18.30 3.18 33.59
N ALA A 106 -18.48 4.50 33.65
CA ALA A 106 -19.40 5.21 32.78
C ALA A 106 -18.99 5.09 31.31
N LEU A 107 -17.71 5.30 31.00
CA LEU A 107 -17.17 5.15 29.64
C LEU A 107 -17.39 3.73 29.08
N LYS A 108 -17.14 2.70 29.89
CA LYS A 108 -17.41 1.31 29.49
C LYS A 108 -18.89 1.06 29.19
N LYS A 109 -19.79 1.57 30.03
CA LYS A 109 -21.25 1.49 29.80
C LYS A 109 -21.66 2.24 28.54
N ILE A 110 -21.12 3.44 28.32
CA ILE A 110 -21.36 4.23 27.10
C ILE A 110 -20.96 3.45 25.86
N VAL A 111 -19.74 2.92 25.79
CA VAL A 111 -19.30 2.11 24.64
C VAL A 111 -20.18 0.88 24.46
N THR A 112 -20.49 0.17 25.55
CA THR A 112 -21.35 -1.03 25.48
C THR A 112 -22.73 -0.70 24.92
N SER A 113 -23.31 0.43 25.33
CA SER A 113 -24.62 0.88 24.88
C SER A 113 -24.60 1.30 23.42
N LEU A 114 -23.56 2.03 22.99
CA LEU A 114 -23.36 2.41 21.59
C LEU A 114 -23.24 1.18 20.69
N VAL A 115 -22.45 0.18 21.11
CA VAL A 115 -22.30 -1.08 20.38
C VAL A 115 -23.62 -1.85 20.34
N LYS A 116 -24.36 -1.91 21.45
CA LYS A 116 -25.67 -2.57 21.53
C LYS A 116 -26.70 -1.93 20.59
N ILE A 117 -26.69 -0.61 20.45
CA ILE A 117 -27.54 0.11 19.50
C ILE A 117 -27.14 -0.23 18.06
N LEU A 118 -25.83 -0.33 17.76
CA LEU A 118 -25.35 -0.69 16.43
C LEU A 118 -25.57 -2.16 16.05
N SER A 119 -25.56 -3.07 17.02
CA SER A 119 -25.82 -4.50 16.81
C SER A 119 -27.29 -4.90 17.01
N GLY A 120 -28.15 -3.94 17.32
CA GLY A 120 -29.58 -4.16 17.53
C GLY A 120 -30.31 -4.50 16.23
N THR A 121 -31.58 -4.89 16.36
CA THR A 121 -32.47 -5.16 15.22
C THR A 121 -33.01 -3.89 14.57
N GLU A 122 -32.75 -2.73 15.16
CA GLU A 122 -33.28 -1.44 14.72
C GLU A 122 -32.36 -0.76 13.70
N ASN A 123 -32.84 -0.66 12.46
CA ASN A 123 -32.07 -0.12 11.35
C ASN A 123 -32.35 1.37 11.06
N THR A 124 -32.70 2.15 12.09
CA THR A 124 -33.02 3.58 11.95
C THR A 124 -31.75 4.41 11.68
N PRO A 125 -31.55 4.99 10.47
CA PRO A 125 -30.26 5.56 10.10
C PRO A 125 -29.79 6.71 10.98
N GLN A 126 -30.71 7.57 11.45
CA GLN A 126 -30.36 8.71 12.32
C GLN A 126 -29.74 8.25 13.64
N LEU A 127 -30.29 7.18 14.23
CA LEU A 127 -29.82 6.61 15.48
C LEU A 127 -28.44 5.97 15.30
N LEU A 128 -28.27 5.17 14.24
CA LEU A 128 -27.00 4.51 13.93
C LEU A 128 -25.89 5.51 13.60
N ILE A 129 -26.20 6.58 12.87
CA ILE A 129 -25.27 7.69 12.59
C ILE A 129 -24.83 8.37 13.89
N ALA A 130 -25.76 8.65 14.81
CA ALA A 130 -25.44 9.27 16.09
C ALA A 130 -24.57 8.33 16.96
N ALA A 131 -24.86 7.02 16.95
CA ALA A 131 -24.06 6.03 17.68
C ALA A 131 -22.61 5.96 17.17
N VAL A 132 -22.44 5.88 15.84
CA VAL A 132 -21.15 5.91 15.16
C VAL A 132 -20.34 7.17 15.48
N GLN A 133 -21.00 8.33 15.51
CA GLN A 133 -20.36 9.61 15.90
C GLN A 133 -19.96 9.61 17.38
N GLY A 134 -20.79 9.04 18.26
CA GLY A 134 -20.50 8.84 19.67
C GLY A 134 -19.21 8.04 19.90
N ILE A 135 -19.01 6.97 19.14
CA ILE A 135 -17.77 6.16 19.22
C ILE A 135 -16.53 6.99 18.88
N ALA A 136 -16.57 7.74 17.78
CA ALA A 136 -15.43 8.58 17.39
C ALA A 136 -15.12 9.69 18.38
N ALA A 137 -16.14 10.24 19.05
CA ALA A 137 -16.00 11.28 20.05
C ALA A 137 -15.27 10.81 21.31
N LEU A 138 -15.20 9.51 21.59
CA LEU A 138 -14.44 8.96 22.72
C LEU A 138 -12.95 8.82 22.43
N GLY A 139 -12.51 9.09 21.20
CA GLY A 139 -11.12 9.06 20.78
C GLY A 139 -10.15 9.86 21.69
N PRO A 140 -10.43 11.14 22.01
CA PRO A 140 -9.56 11.94 22.87
C PRO A 140 -9.36 11.34 24.26
N VAL A 141 -10.39 10.70 24.82
CA VAL A 141 -10.32 10.03 26.14
C VAL A 141 -9.30 8.91 26.12
N SER A 142 -9.25 8.16 25.02
CA SER A 142 -8.35 7.01 24.88
C SER A 142 -6.86 7.34 24.90
N VAL A 143 -6.50 8.62 24.70
CA VAL A 143 -5.10 9.09 24.67
C VAL A 143 -4.67 9.70 26.00
N LEU A 144 -5.60 10.00 26.91
CA LEU A 144 -5.30 10.57 28.22
C LEU A 144 -4.58 9.57 29.15
N ASP A 145 -4.92 8.29 29.05
CA ASP A 145 -4.40 7.23 29.91
C ASP A 145 -4.38 5.91 29.13
N LYS A 146 -3.29 5.14 29.27
CA LYS A 146 -3.14 3.81 28.66
C LYS A 146 -4.30 2.87 29.01
N LYS A 147 -4.89 3.01 30.20
CA LYS A 147 -6.04 2.19 30.62
C LYS A 147 -7.28 2.40 29.74
N TRP A 148 -7.35 3.51 29.00
CA TRP A 148 -8.48 3.87 28.12
C TRP A 148 -8.17 3.69 26.64
N GLU A 149 -6.95 3.27 26.28
CA GLU A 149 -6.52 3.04 24.90
C GLU A 149 -7.45 2.06 24.16
N TYR A 150 -8.04 1.11 24.89
CA TYR A 150 -9.01 0.16 24.33
C TYR A 150 -10.23 0.84 23.68
N LEU A 151 -10.63 2.04 24.12
CA LEU A 151 -11.82 2.73 23.60
C LEU A 151 -11.68 3.06 22.12
N SER A 152 -10.52 3.60 21.70
CA SER A 152 -10.26 3.88 20.29
C SER A 152 -9.92 2.62 19.51
N ARG A 153 -9.29 1.62 20.15
CA ARG A 153 -8.99 0.33 19.52
C ARG A 153 -10.26 -0.44 19.15
N GLU A 154 -11.18 -0.60 20.09
CA GLU A 154 -12.46 -1.28 19.84
C GLU A 154 -13.43 -0.39 19.07
N GLY A 155 -13.41 0.93 19.29
CA GLY A 155 -14.15 1.87 18.45
C GLY A 155 -13.77 1.77 16.97
N ALA A 156 -12.48 1.66 16.67
CA ALA A 156 -12.01 1.41 15.31
C ALA A 156 -12.50 0.06 14.75
N ASP A 157 -12.58 -1.00 15.57
CA ASP A 157 -13.12 -2.31 15.18
C ASP A 157 -14.56 -2.18 14.69
N VAL A 158 -15.40 -1.57 15.54
CA VAL A 158 -16.84 -1.44 15.30
C VAL A 158 -17.09 -0.57 14.08
N LEU A 159 -16.38 0.55 13.95
CA LEU A 159 -16.52 1.43 12.79
C LEU A 159 -16.12 0.73 11.49
N MET A 160 -15.05 -0.08 11.51
CA MET A 160 -14.63 -0.86 10.36
C MET A 160 -15.67 -1.95 10.00
N GLN A 161 -16.23 -2.65 11.00
CA GLN A 161 -17.31 -3.63 10.76
C GLN A 161 -18.55 -2.99 10.14
N VAL A 162 -19.02 -1.85 10.67
CA VAL A 162 -20.15 -1.10 10.11
C VAL A 162 -19.89 -0.69 8.67
N MET A 163 -18.65 -0.31 8.32
CA MET A 163 -18.30 0.07 6.95
C MET A 163 -18.32 -1.11 5.96
N LEU A 164 -18.05 -2.34 6.42
CA LEU A 164 -18.00 -3.54 5.57
C LEU A 164 -19.35 -4.21 5.38
N ASP A 165 -20.22 -4.12 6.37
CA ASP A 165 -21.50 -4.81 6.34
C ASP A 165 -22.52 -4.05 5.47
N GLU A 166 -22.45 -4.33 4.17
CA GLU A 166 -23.33 -3.72 3.15
C GLU A 166 -24.79 -4.20 3.27
N ASN A 167 -25.01 -5.35 3.91
CA ASN A 167 -26.34 -5.94 4.07
C ASN A 167 -27.00 -5.45 5.37
N GLY A 168 -26.22 -5.24 6.42
CA GLY A 168 -26.69 -4.74 7.71
C GLY A 168 -26.87 -3.23 7.77
N PHE A 169 -26.04 -2.44 7.06
CA PHE A 169 -26.06 -0.98 7.15
C PHE A 169 -26.30 -0.26 5.82
N ALA A 170 -27.20 0.72 5.86
CA ALA A 170 -27.45 1.62 4.73
C ALA A 170 -26.20 2.46 4.40
N GLU A 171 -26.08 2.84 3.12
CA GLU A 171 -24.92 3.57 2.58
C GLU A 171 -24.58 4.86 3.36
N ASN A 172 -25.59 5.62 3.77
CA ASN A 172 -25.41 6.84 4.56
C ASN A 172 -24.79 6.56 5.95
N VAL A 173 -25.14 5.43 6.58
CA VAL A 173 -24.55 5.00 7.87
C VAL A 173 -23.10 4.57 7.64
N ARG A 174 -22.81 3.80 6.59
CA ARG A 174 -21.43 3.39 6.24
C ARG A 174 -20.53 4.59 5.93
N GLN A 175 -21.06 5.59 5.22
CA GLN A 175 -20.35 6.85 4.99
C GLN A 175 -20.11 7.64 6.28
N ALA A 176 -21.08 7.66 7.20
CA ALA A 176 -20.90 8.25 8.52
C ALA A 176 -19.83 7.51 9.32
N ALA A 177 -19.79 6.17 9.27
CA ALA A 177 -18.77 5.35 9.90
C ALA A 177 -17.38 5.62 9.33
N SER A 178 -17.25 5.80 8.01
CA SER A 178 -15.99 6.22 7.40
C SER A 178 -15.54 7.61 7.89
N LYS A 179 -16.45 8.56 8.07
CA LYS A 179 -16.12 9.91 8.59
C LYS A 179 -15.74 9.87 10.07
N ALA A 180 -16.48 9.10 10.85
CA ALA A 180 -16.21 8.86 12.27
C ALA A 180 -14.86 8.16 12.46
N PHE A 181 -14.51 7.19 11.61
CA PHE A 181 -13.20 6.55 11.61
C PHE A 181 -12.10 7.57 11.31
N ASP A 182 -12.26 8.40 10.27
CA ASP A 182 -11.27 9.43 9.94
C ASP A 182 -11.10 10.44 11.11
N ALA A 183 -12.17 10.78 11.83
CA ALA A 183 -12.09 11.62 13.05
C ALA A 183 -11.40 10.90 14.22
N LEU A 184 -11.70 9.61 14.42
CA LEU A 184 -11.06 8.78 15.45
C LEU A 184 -9.55 8.68 15.21
N VAL A 185 -9.11 8.56 13.95
CA VAL A 185 -7.68 8.55 13.60
C VAL A 185 -7.00 9.87 13.98
N GLN A 186 -7.66 11.02 13.78
CA GLN A 186 -7.09 12.33 14.16
C GLN A 186 -6.91 12.45 15.67
N ASN A 187 -7.82 11.86 16.45
CA ASN A 187 -7.82 11.97 17.90
C ASN A 187 -7.01 10.90 18.61
N ALA A 188 -6.88 9.70 18.01
CA ALA A 188 -6.28 8.52 18.61
C ALA A 188 -5.48 7.73 17.56
N PHE A 189 -4.44 8.36 17.02
CA PHE A 189 -3.71 7.84 15.87
C PHE A 189 -3.05 6.47 16.10
N ARG A 190 -2.22 6.34 17.15
CA ARG A 190 -1.45 5.12 17.45
C ARG A 190 -2.33 3.89 17.72
N PRO A 191 -3.39 3.96 18.55
CA PRO A 191 -4.27 2.81 18.80
C PRO A 191 -4.99 2.35 17.54
N VAL A 192 -5.45 3.29 16.70
CA VAL A 192 -6.14 2.98 15.45
C VAL A 192 -5.20 2.33 14.45
N ALA A 193 -3.97 2.85 14.27
CA ALA A 193 -2.96 2.23 13.42
C ALA A 193 -2.61 0.81 13.89
N THR A 194 -2.55 0.59 15.21
CA THR A 194 -2.32 -0.72 15.82
C THR A 194 -3.48 -1.68 15.50
N LYS A 195 -4.73 -1.23 15.63
CA LYS A 195 -5.91 -2.07 15.29
C LYS A 195 -5.96 -2.41 13.81
N LEU A 196 -5.60 -1.48 12.91
CA LEU A 196 -5.51 -1.76 11.48
C LEU A 196 -4.50 -2.86 11.16
N LEU A 197 -3.36 -2.90 11.85
CA LEU A 197 -2.39 -4.00 11.68
C LEU A 197 -2.89 -5.32 12.25
N HIS A 198 -3.63 -5.29 13.36
CA HIS A 198 -4.31 -6.48 13.90
C HIS A 198 -5.34 -7.05 12.92
N TRP A 199 -6.05 -6.21 12.18
CA TRP A 199 -6.97 -6.66 11.12
C TRP A 199 -6.24 -7.30 9.93
N ILE A 200 -4.95 -7.00 9.75
CA ILE A 200 -4.13 -7.59 8.69
C ILE A 200 -3.52 -8.93 9.15
N SER A 201 -3.21 -9.09 10.43
CA SER A 201 -2.65 -10.35 10.97
C SER A 201 -3.65 -11.51 10.96
N ASP A 202 -3.14 -12.73 10.77
CA ASP A 202 -3.87 -14.01 10.73
C ASP A 202 -4.41 -14.51 12.09
N ASP A 203 -4.25 -13.77 13.19
CA ASP A 203 -4.64 -14.24 14.54
C ASP A 203 -6.17 -14.27 14.80
N ARG A 204 -7.01 -14.17 13.77
CA ARG A 204 -8.48 -14.25 13.90
C ARG A 204 -8.99 -15.61 13.41
N GLU A 205 -9.06 -16.59 14.32
CA GLU A 205 -9.43 -18.01 14.06
C GLU A 205 -10.90 -18.27 13.62
N ALA A 206 -11.70 -17.28 13.22
CA ALA A 206 -13.17 -17.43 13.29
C ALA A 206 -14.03 -16.99 12.09
N GLU A 207 -13.51 -16.71 10.89
CA GLU A 207 -14.36 -16.19 9.80
C GLU A 207 -14.16 -16.85 8.42
N GLU A 208 -15.22 -16.78 7.60
CA GLU A 208 -15.20 -17.15 6.18
C GLU A 208 -14.07 -16.43 5.45
N GLU A 209 -13.31 -17.17 4.63
CA GLU A 209 -12.11 -16.66 3.93
C GLU A 209 -12.41 -15.41 3.07
N GLU A 210 -13.64 -15.27 2.56
CA GLU A 210 -14.06 -14.10 1.80
C GLU A 210 -14.21 -12.83 2.65
N GLN A 211 -14.72 -12.97 3.87
CA GLN A 211 -14.87 -11.86 4.80
C GLN A 211 -13.49 -11.37 5.24
N LEU A 212 -12.59 -12.29 5.62
CA LEU A 212 -11.20 -11.96 5.95
C LEU A 212 -10.49 -11.20 4.82
N LYS A 213 -10.70 -11.61 3.55
CA LYS A 213 -10.16 -10.89 2.38
C LYS A 213 -10.71 -9.46 2.26
N LYS A 214 -11.97 -9.22 2.60
CA LYS A 214 -12.57 -7.87 2.61
C LYS A 214 -11.99 -7.03 3.76
N GLU A 215 -11.90 -7.60 4.96
CA GLU A 215 -11.32 -6.97 6.14
C GLU A 215 -9.87 -6.51 5.90
N ARG A 216 -9.01 -7.44 5.47
CA ARG A 216 -7.60 -7.15 5.17
C ARG A 216 -7.44 -6.08 4.11
N ARG A 217 -8.25 -6.16 3.04
CA ARG A 217 -8.21 -5.16 1.96
C ARG A 217 -8.56 -3.78 2.46
N MET A 218 -9.61 -3.67 3.28
CA MET A 218 -10.02 -2.39 3.84
C MET A 218 -8.97 -1.84 4.81
N ALA A 219 -8.45 -2.69 5.72
CA ALA A 219 -7.42 -2.31 6.67
C ALA A 219 -6.14 -1.85 5.97
N MET A 220 -5.66 -2.59 4.97
CA MET A 220 -4.51 -2.24 4.14
C MET A 220 -4.71 -0.91 3.39
N THR A 221 -5.92 -0.69 2.85
CA THR A 221 -6.27 0.55 2.14
C THR A 221 -6.25 1.75 3.08
N ARG A 222 -6.82 1.60 4.28
CA ARG A 222 -6.82 2.65 5.31
C ARG A 222 -5.40 2.93 5.78
N LEU A 223 -4.63 1.91 6.14
CA LEU A 223 -3.25 2.08 6.59
C LEU A 223 -2.36 2.74 5.53
N ARG A 224 -2.54 2.37 4.25
CA ARG A 224 -1.88 3.05 3.13
C ARG A 224 -2.22 4.54 3.06
N ARG A 225 -3.49 4.89 3.22
CA ARG A 225 -3.93 6.30 3.26
C ARG A 225 -3.27 7.03 4.43
N LEU A 226 -3.14 6.41 5.59
CA LEU A 226 -2.48 7.00 6.76
C LEU A 226 -0.98 7.25 6.51
N ALA A 227 -0.27 6.28 5.94
CA ALA A 227 1.16 6.39 5.65
C ALA A 227 1.48 7.41 4.54
N GLN A 228 0.60 7.55 3.55
CA GLN A 228 0.83 8.40 2.37
C GLN A 228 0.19 9.80 2.48
N SER A 229 -0.70 10.03 3.45
CA SER A 229 -1.41 11.31 3.60
C SER A 229 -0.51 12.38 4.21
N PRO A 230 -0.29 13.52 3.51
CA PRO A 230 0.45 14.65 4.07
C PRO A 230 -0.19 15.22 5.35
N ALA A 231 -1.52 15.14 5.46
CA ALA A 231 -2.27 15.65 6.61
C ALA A 231 -1.98 14.86 7.90
N MET A 232 -1.52 13.61 7.79
CA MET A 232 -1.19 12.77 8.95
C MET A 232 0.30 12.85 9.32
N ARG A 233 1.11 13.65 8.61
CA ARG A 233 2.57 13.67 8.82
C ARG A 233 2.95 14.04 10.25
N SER A 234 2.22 14.95 10.90
CA SER A 234 2.47 15.36 12.29
C SER A 234 2.14 14.28 13.32
N GLN A 235 1.29 13.30 12.96
CA GLN A 235 0.90 12.20 13.86
C GLN A 235 1.93 11.06 13.86
N TRP A 236 2.78 11.00 12.84
CA TRP A 236 3.87 10.03 12.73
C TRP A 236 5.08 10.49 13.56
N THR A 237 4.95 10.49 14.89
CA THR A 237 6.10 10.69 15.79
C THR A 237 7.07 9.50 15.71
N GLU A 238 8.32 9.68 16.14
CA GLU A 238 9.34 8.63 16.12
C GLU A 238 8.86 7.35 16.84
N GLU A 239 8.33 7.50 18.06
CA GLU A 239 7.78 6.38 18.85
C GLU A 239 6.65 5.62 18.11
N VAL A 240 5.77 6.35 17.43
CA VAL A 240 4.66 5.76 16.69
C VAL A 240 5.16 5.01 15.47
N GLN A 241 6.13 5.58 14.76
CA GLN A 241 6.71 4.95 13.58
C GLN A 241 7.50 3.69 13.94
N GLU A 242 8.28 3.70 15.03
CA GLU A 242 8.98 2.51 15.54
C GLU A 242 8.01 1.40 15.95
N HIS A 243 6.95 1.76 16.68
CA HIS A 243 5.90 0.83 17.09
C HIS A 243 5.20 0.20 15.89
N VAL A 244 4.78 1.03 14.92
CA VAL A 244 4.08 0.58 13.71
C VAL A 244 4.99 -0.25 12.81
N LEU A 245 6.25 0.16 12.61
CA LEU A 245 7.22 -0.62 11.84
C LEU A 245 7.47 -1.98 12.51
N GLY A 246 7.69 -1.99 13.83
CA GLY A 246 7.89 -3.21 14.60
C GLY A 246 6.72 -4.21 14.47
N LEU A 247 5.49 -3.71 14.43
CA LEU A 247 4.29 -4.50 14.16
C LEU A 247 4.21 -4.96 12.71
N ILE A 248 4.48 -4.09 11.73
CA ILE A 248 4.52 -4.47 10.31
C ILE A 248 5.47 -5.64 10.10
N ILE A 249 6.68 -5.60 10.66
CA ILE A 249 7.64 -6.71 10.52
C ILE A 249 7.08 -8.04 11.08
N ARG A 250 6.28 -8.01 12.17
CA ARG A 250 5.62 -9.23 12.69
C ARG A 250 4.55 -9.75 11.73
N VAL A 251 3.78 -8.84 11.13
CA VAL A 251 2.69 -9.19 10.21
C VAL A 251 3.22 -9.67 8.85
N LEU A 252 4.39 -9.19 8.43
CA LEU A 252 4.97 -9.57 7.13
C LEU A 252 5.17 -11.08 6.97
N SER A 253 5.44 -11.83 8.05
CA SER A 253 5.65 -13.28 7.98
C SER A 253 4.36 -14.10 7.81
N THR A 254 3.19 -13.53 8.06
CA THR A 254 1.91 -14.25 8.04
C THR A 254 1.10 -14.00 6.76
N VAL A 255 1.31 -12.85 6.12
CA VAL A 255 0.52 -12.43 4.95
C VAL A 255 0.96 -13.09 3.63
N THR A 256 0.06 -13.08 2.64
CA THR A 256 0.33 -13.55 1.27
C THR A 256 1.38 -12.67 0.56
N VAL A 257 1.94 -13.13 -0.57
CA VAL A 257 2.91 -12.34 -1.38
C VAL A 257 2.35 -10.97 -1.79
N ARG A 258 1.09 -10.93 -2.19
CA ARG A 258 0.44 -9.70 -2.67
C ARG A 258 0.25 -8.70 -1.53
N GLU A 259 -0.20 -9.18 -0.37
CA GLU A 259 -0.36 -8.37 0.83
C GLU A 259 0.99 -7.92 1.38
N PHE A 260 2.01 -8.79 1.34
CA PHE A 260 3.39 -8.47 1.67
C PHE A 260 3.86 -7.26 0.87
N ALA A 261 3.75 -7.30 -0.47
CA ALA A 261 4.18 -6.18 -1.32
C ALA A 261 3.44 -4.88 -1.00
N GLN A 262 2.15 -4.95 -0.67
CA GLN A 262 1.39 -3.78 -0.24
C GLN A 262 1.89 -3.24 1.11
N LEU A 263 2.09 -4.12 2.09
CA LEU A 263 2.52 -3.75 3.43
C LEU A 263 3.97 -3.23 3.43
N THR A 264 4.86 -3.81 2.62
CA THR A 264 6.22 -3.28 2.37
C THR A 264 6.17 -1.88 1.77
N SER A 265 5.27 -1.63 0.80
CA SER A 265 5.10 -0.28 0.24
C SER A 265 4.55 0.71 1.27
N ILE A 266 3.74 0.27 2.24
CA ILE A 266 3.27 1.11 3.35
C ILE A 266 4.43 1.40 4.31
N ALA A 267 5.21 0.39 4.69
CA ALA A 267 6.38 0.56 5.55
C ALA A 267 7.41 1.50 4.92
N ALA A 268 7.68 1.37 3.63
CA ALA A 268 8.58 2.25 2.88
C ALA A 268 8.08 3.71 2.80
N ALA A 269 6.78 3.95 2.99
CA ALA A 269 6.20 5.29 3.00
C ALA A 269 6.29 5.98 4.37
N LEU A 270 6.60 5.25 5.45
CA LEU A 270 6.79 5.83 6.78
C LEU A 270 7.95 6.85 6.75
N PRO A 271 7.81 8.03 7.38
CA PRO A 271 8.83 9.08 7.34
C PRO A 271 10.25 8.60 7.68
N MET A 272 10.45 7.87 8.78
CA MET A 272 11.74 7.35 9.26
C MET A 272 12.38 6.38 8.26
N VAL A 273 11.56 5.52 7.64
CA VAL A 273 12.01 4.54 6.64
C VAL A 273 12.39 5.27 5.36
N ARG A 274 11.58 6.24 4.94
CA ARG A 274 11.86 7.06 3.75
C ARG A 274 13.12 7.91 3.92
N GLU A 275 13.29 8.53 5.08
CA GLU A 275 14.46 9.36 5.41
C GLU A 275 15.74 8.54 5.50
N SER A 276 15.66 7.29 5.99
CA SER A 276 16.77 6.34 5.98
C SER A 276 16.95 5.59 4.65
N GLY A 277 16.19 5.94 3.61
CA GLY A 277 16.31 5.31 2.29
C GLY A 277 15.95 3.82 2.29
N GLY A 278 15.02 3.39 3.14
CA GLY A 278 14.61 1.99 3.27
C GLY A 278 15.50 1.15 4.18
N ARG A 279 16.61 1.70 4.71
CA ARG A 279 17.56 0.96 5.55
C ARG A 279 16.92 0.41 6.82
N GLN A 280 16.11 1.19 7.53
CA GLN A 280 15.46 0.72 8.76
C GLN A 280 14.54 -0.49 8.53
N LEU A 281 13.80 -0.50 7.41
CA LEU A 281 12.96 -1.63 7.03
C LEU A 281 13.80 -2.88 6.71
N LEU A 282 14.89 -2.70 5.96
CA LEU A 282 15.83 -3.78 5.64
C LEU A 282 16.48 -4.38 6.90
N THR A 283 17.02 -3.53 7.78
CA THR A 283 17.64 -3.95 9.04
C THR A 283 16.64 -4.68 9.94
N ALA A 284 15.43 -4.14 10.10
CA ALA A 284 14.42 -4.76 10.94
C ALA A 284 13.93 -6.11 10.38
N PHE A 285 13.86 -6.25 9.05
CA PHE A 285 13.52 -7.51 8.40
C PHE A 285 14.61 -8.57 8.62
N LEU A 286 15.88 -8.24 8.34
CA LEU A 286 17.02 -9.16 8.49
C LEU A 286 17.27 -9.56 9.95
N ALA A 287 16.97 -8.68 10.92
CA ALA A 287 17.09 -9.00 12.33
C ALA A 287 16.10 -10.08 12.82
N ARG A 288 14.99 -10.28 12.10
CA ARG A 288 13.94 -11.24 12.49
C ARG A 288 13.81 -12.45 11.56
N ASN A 289 14.35 -12.38 10.35
CA ASN A 289 14.16 -13.41 9.33
C ASN A 289 15.51 -13.91 8.82
N LYS A 290 15.65 -15.25 8.75
CA LYS A 290 16.78 -15.90 8.08
C LYS A 290 16.47 -16.08 6.59
N LEU A 291 17.48 -15.94 5.73
CA LEU A 291 17.34 -16.04 4.27
C LEU A 291 17.44 -17.48 3.74
N ASN A 292 16.94 -18.45 4.51
CA ASN A 292 17.05 -19.88 4.20
C ASN A 292 15.80 -20.48 3.53
N SER A 293 14.77 -19.66 3.26
CA SER A 293 13.53 -20.09 2.62
C SER A 293 13.20 -19.25 1.40
N ASP A 294 12.55 -19.86 0.43
CA ASP A 294 12.05 -19.20 -0.79
C ASP A 294 11.19 -17.97 -0.45
N ARG A 295 10.35 -18.09 0.57
CA ARG A 295 9.52 -16.98 1.05
C ARG A 295 10.35 -15.82 1.58
N ALA A 296 11.43 -16.08 2.31
CA ALA A 296 12.33 -15.04 2.81
C ALA A 296 13.12 -14.36 1.67
N LEU A 297 13.56 -15.13 0.67
CA LEU A 297 14.24 -14.60 -0.52
C LEU A 297 13.30 -13.72 -1.35
N GLU A 298 12.09 -14.21 -1.62
CA GLU A 298 11.05 -13.44 -2.31
C GLU A 298 10.75 -12.13 -1.57
N SER A 299 10.55 -12.22 -0.26
CA SER A 299 10.27 -11.08 0.62
C SER A 299 11.37 -10.02 0.57
N LEU A 300 12.63 -10.44 0.69
CA LEU A 300 13.78 -9.53 0.59
C LEU A 300 13.88 -8.91 -0.81
N SER A 301 13.58 -9.66 -1.87
CA SER A 301 13.56 -9.15 -3.25
C SER A 301 12.47 -8.07 -3.47
N ILE A 302 11.39 -8.11 -2.70
CA ILE A 302 10.34 -7.08 -2.71
C ILE A 302 10.81 -5.86 -1.92
N ILE A 303 11.38 -6.05 -0.71
CA ILE A 303 11.95 -4.96 0.09
C ILE A 303 13.01 -4.19 -0.69
N ALA A 304 13.88 -4.90 -1.43
CA ALA A 304 14.94 -4.33 -2.25
C ALA A 304 14.47 -3.21 -3.20
N GLN A 305 13.22 -3.27 -3.67
CA GLN A 305 12.64 -2.27 -4.58
C GLN A 305 12.42 -0.90 -3.92
N HIS A 306 12.45 -0.85 -2.59
CA HIS A 306 12.23 0.34 -1.78
C HIS A 306 13.49 0.84 -1.07
N VAL A 307 14.64 0.17 -1.25
CA VAL A 307 15.91 0.56 -0.62
C VAL A 307 16.72 1.43 -1.59
N SER A 308 17.17 2.60 -1.13
CA SER A 308 18.08 3.47 -1.89
C SER A 308 19.50 2.92 -1.87
N ALA A 309 20.35 3.39 -2.80
CA ALA A 309 21.75 2.99 -2.90
C ALA A 309 22.66 3.62 -1.82
N THR A 310 22.20 3.62 -0.56
CA THR A 310 22.97 4.09 0.59
C THR A 310 23.78 2.92 1.15
N SER A 311 25.06 3.10 1.42
CA SER A 311 25.94 2.02 1.89
C SER A 311 25.40 1.35 3.17
N TYR A 312 25.30 0.03 3.13
CA TYR A 312 24.83 -0.82 4.22
C TYR A 312 25.31 -2.26 3.99
N ASP A 313 26.01 -2.81 4.98
CA ASP A 313 26.55 -4.16 4.85
C ASP A 313 25.47 -5.22 5.11
N ILE A 314 25.13 -5.98 4.06
CA ILE A 314 24.25 -7.15 4.15
C ILE A 314 24.99 -8.47 4.01
N THR A 315 26.32 -8.47 3.81
CA THR A 315 27.07 -9.72 3.57
C THR A 315 26.96 -10.73 4.71
N PRO A 316 26.88 -10.34 6.01
CA PRO A 316 26.70 -11.33 7.09
C PRO A 316 25.44 -12.19 6.89
N ALA A 317 24.32 -11.58 6.47
CA ALA A 317 23.08 -12.30 6.22
C ALA A 317 23.15 -13.19 4.96
N LEU A 318 23.90 -12.78 3.94
CA LEU A 318 24.11 -13.57 2.72
C LEU A 318 25.03 -14.77 2.97
N GLU A 319 26.03 -14.60 3.84
CA GLU A 319 26.97 -15.64 4.23
C GLU A 319 26.29 -16.69 5.10
N GLU A 320 25.49 -16.28 6.09
CA GLU A 320 24.71 -17.20 6.91
C GLU A 320 23.80 -18.09 6.04
N ALA A 321 23.24 -17.53 4.97
CA ALA A 321 22.40 -18.25 4.02
C ALA A 321 23.17 -18.90 2.85
N SER A 322 24.50 -18.83 2.83
CA SER A 322 25.37 -19.34 1.75
C SER A 322 25.04 -18.80 0.35
N LEU A 323 24.42 -17.62 0.25
CA LEU A 323 24.00 -17.00 -1.01
C LEU A 323 25.16 -16.38 -1.81
N LEU A 324 26.32 -16.18 -1.18
CA LEU A 324 27.51 -15.72 -1.92
C LEU A 324 28.22 -16.85 -2.66
N THR A 325 28.10 -18.09 -2.17
CA THR A 325 28.83 -19.26 -2.67
C THR A 325 27.94 -20.23 -3.45
N THR A 326 26.66 -20.33 -3.10
CA THR A 326 25.72 -21.21 -3.81
C THR A 326 25.48 -20.68 -5.23
N PRO A 327 25.59 -21.52 -6.28
CA PRO A 327 25.30 -21.09 -7.65
C PRO A 327 23.85 -20.61 -7.83
N VAL A 328 23.67 -19.49 -8.52
CA VAL A 328 22.34 -18.96 -8.87
C VAL A 328 21.64 -19.91 -9.84
N GLU A 329 20.47 -20.40 -9.46
CA GLU A 329 19.63 -21.25 -10.32
C GLU A 329 19.15 -20.47 -11.57
N THR A 330 19.26 -21.06 -12.76
CA THR A 330 18.97 -20.38 -14.04
C THR A 330 17.53 -20.55 -14.53
N SER A 331 16.82 -21.57 -14.04
CA SER A 331 15.49 -21.98 -14.53
C SER A 331 14.35 -21.69 -13.55
N THR A 332 14.64 -21.34 -12.29
CA THR A 332 13.61 -21.22 -11.24
C THR A 332 13.34 -19.76 -10.84
N PRO A 333 12.17 -19.46 -10.25
CA PRO A 333 11.90 -18.16 -9.62
C PRO A 333 12.86 -17.84 -8.47
N LYS A 334 13.30 -18.87 -7.74
CA LYS A 334 14.25 -18.75 -6.64
C LYS A 334 15.58 -18.15 -7.09
N GLY A 335 16.09 -18.59 -8.24
CA GLY A 335 17.28 -18.01 -8.86
C GLY A 335 17.13 -16.51 -9.17
N LEU A 336 15.95 -16.08 -9.63
CA LEU A 336 15.67 -14.65 -9.85
C LEU A 336 15.70 -13.86 -8.52
N TRP A 337 15.10 -14.37 -7.45
CA TRP A 337 15.14 -13.69 -6.15
C TRP A 337 16.56 -13.60 -5.60
N HIS A 338 17.33 -14.69 -5.71
CA HIS A 338 18.74 -14.72 -5.35
C HIS A 338 19.54 -13.68 -6.14
N ALA A 339 19.40 -13.62 -7.46
CA ALA A 339 20.06 -12.61 -8.29
C ALA A 339 19.66 -11.17 -7.92
N LYS A 340 18.38 -10.92 -7.60
CA LYS A 340 17.91 -9.61 -7.12
C LYS A 340 18.50 -9.23 -5.75
N ILE A 341 18.72 -10.20 -4.88
CA ILE A 341 19.39 -9.99 -3.58
C ILE A 341 20.87 -9.67 -3.79
N LEU A 342 21.55 -10.33 -4.73
CA LEU A 342 22.92 -9.99 -5.10
C LEU A 342 23.03 -8.59 -5.72
N LEU A 343 22.05 -8.17 -6.53
CA LEU A 343 21.93 -6.80 -7.01
C LEU A 343 21.74 -5.79 -5.86
N LEU A 344 20.91 -6.12 -4.86
CA LEU A 344 20.77 -5.31 -3.65
C LEU A 344 22.12 -5.19 -2.94
N ALA A 345 22.83 -6.31 -2.74
CA ALA A 345 24.14 -6.34 -2.11
C ALA A 345 25.15 -5.45 -2.84
N ALA A 346 25.20 -5.55 -4.17
CA ALA A 346 26.07 -4.74 -5.02
C ALA A 346 25.84 -3.23 -4.81
N ARG A 347 24.57 -2.82 -4.77
CA ARG A 347 24.17 -1.42 -4.55
C ARG A 347 24.54 -0.92 -3.17
N LEU A 348 24.34 -1.73 -2.14
CA LEU A 348 24.60 -1.37 -0.75
C LEU A 348 26.05 -1.60 -0.31
N ALA A 349 26.88 -2.25 -1.13
CA ALA A 349 28.26 -2.58 -0.81
C ALA A 349 29.03 -1.40 -0.20
N THR A 350 29.69 -1.66 0.92
CA THR A 350 30.58 -0.74 1.63
C THR A 350 32.02 -0.94 1.12
N PRO A 351 32.94 0.00 1.36
CA PRO A 351 34.33 -0.17 0.93
C PRO A 351 34.98 -1.47 1.43
N GLU A 352 34.59 -1.95 2.60
CA GLU A 352 35.17 -3.13 3.26
C GLU A 352 34.73 -4.45 2.63
N ASN A 353 33.50 -4.53 2.10
CA ASN A 353 32.94 -5.77 1.55
C ASN A 353 32.91 -5.80 0.01
N THR A 354 33.29 -4.69 -0.64
CA THR A 354 33.19 -4.51 -2.09
C THR A 354 33.99 -5.58 -2.87
N ASP A 355 35.19 -5.94 -2.40
CA ASP A 355 36.04 -6.94 -3.07
C ASP A 355 35.40 -8.32 -3.07
N LYS A 356 34.88 -8.74 -1.91
CA LYS A 356 34.20 -10.03 -1.75
C LYS A 356 32.96 -10.11 -2.63
N LEU A 357 32.15 -9.05 -2.63
CA LEU A 357 30.94 -8.97 -3.45
C LEU A 357 31.26 -8.95 -4.95
N TYR A 358 32.31 -8.25 -5.36
CA TYR A 358 32.74 -8.21 -6.76
C TYR A 358 33.09 -9.61 -7.27
N THR A 359 33.93 -10.34 -6.54
CA THR A 359 34.34 -11.70 -6.91
C THR A 359 33.15 -12.64 -6.95
N ALA A 360 32.30 -12.64 -5.91
CA ALA A 360 31.12 -13.48 -5.86
C ALA A 360 30.16 -13.19 -7.02
N ILE A 361 29.83 -11.92 -7.28
CA ILE A 361 28.92 -11.55 -8.38
C ILE A 361 29.50 -11.94 -9.74
N LEU A 362 30.80 -11.77 -9.96
CA LEU A 362 31.45 -12.18 -11.20
C LEU A 362 31.41 -13.70 -11.40
N GLU A 363 31.67 -14.47 -10.36
CA GLU A 363 31.54 -15.95 -10.40
C GLU A 363 30.12 -16.38 -10.74
N GLN A 364 29.12 -15.78 -10.08
CA GLN A 364 27.71 -16.07 -10.36
C GLN A 364 27.29 -15.66 -11.79
N LEU A 365 27.77 -14.51 -12.28
CA LEU A 365 27.52 -14.07 -13.65
C LEU A 365 28.15 -15.05 -14.65
N ASN A 366 29.40 -15.46 -14.44
CA ASN A 366 30.07 -16.44 -15.29
C ASN A 366 29.35 -17.80 -15.29
N HIS A 367 28.82 -18.23 -14.15
CA HIS A 367 28.01 -19.43 -14.04
C HIS A 367 26.74 -19.34 -14.89
N VAL A 368 25.97 -18.25 -14.77
CA VAL A 368 24.71 -18.06 -15.51
C VAL A 368 24.95 -17.83 -17.00
N MET A 369 26.04 -17.18 -17.39
CA MET A 369 26.43 -17.02 -18.80
C MET A 369 26.91 -18.34 -19.42
N GLY A 370 27.38 -19.29 -18.62
CA GLY A 370 27.85 -20.60 -19.08
C GLY A 370 28.94 -20.49 -20.16
N ASP A 371 28.78 -21.28 -21.22
CA ASP A 371 29.58 -21.23 -22.45
C ASP A 371 29.05 -20.20 -23.48
N ALA A 372 28.00 -19.45 -23.13
CA ALA A 372 27.30 -18.50 -23.97
C ALA A 372 26.66 -19.08 -25.25
N SER A 373 26.50 -20.41 -25.33
CA SER A 373 25.87 -21.08 -26.48
C SER A 373 24.35 -20.97 -26.48
N VAL A 374 23.73 -20.85 -25.29
CA VAL A 374 22.29 -20.79 -25.11
C VAL A 374 21.94 -19.70 -24.08
N LEU A 375 20.85 -18.97 -24.34
CA LEU A 375 20.30 -18.02 -23.38
C LEU A 375 19.73 -18.74 -22.15
N PRO A 376 19.90 -18.21 -20.93
CA PRO A 376 19.27 -18.79 -19.75
C PRO A 376 17.75 -18.72 -19.88
N GLU A 377 17.06 -19.76 -19.38
CA GLU A 377 15.60 -19.85 -19.44
C GLU A 377 14.92 -18.63 -18.80
N ASN A 378 15.47 -18.14 -17.68
CA ASN A 378 15.02 -16.91 -17.03
C ASN A 378 15.94 -15.73 -17.35
N LEU A 379 15.61 -15.00 -18.40
CA LEU A 379 16.34 -13.80 -18.83
C LEU A 379 16.41 -12.71 -17.76
N SER A 380 15.41 -12.60 -16.88
CA SER A 380 15.42 -11.62 -15.78
C SER A 380 16.48 -11.94 -14.73
N THR A 381 16.90 -13.20 -14.58
CA THR A 381 18.01 -13.60 -13.71
C THR A 381 19.33 -13.07 -14.26
N LEU A 382 19.57 -13.24 -15.56
CA LEU A 382 20.73 -12.67 -16.24
C LEU A 382 20.73 -11.14 -16.18
N GLU A 383 19.57 -10.51 -16.40
CA GLU A 383 19.40 -9.06 -16.27
C GLU A 383 19.82 -8.60 -14.86
N ALA A 384 19.30 -9.24 -13.81
CA ALA A 384 19.62 -8.90 -12.43
C ALA A 384 21.12 -9.00 -12.12
N LEU A 385 21.79 -10.07 -12.56
CA LEU A 385 23.23 -10.25 -12.37
C LEU A 385 24.07 -9.26 -13.18
N LEU A 386 23.67 -8.93 -14.40
CA LEU A 386 24.35 -7.89 -15.19
C LEU A 386 24.23 -6.51 -14.53
N PHE A 387 23.05 -6.15 -14.02
CA PHE A 387 22.89 -4.94 -13.21
C PHE A 387 23.73 -5.00 -11.93
N ALA A 388 23.82 -6.16 -11.27
CA ALA A 388 24.62 -6.33 -10.06
C ALA A 388 26.10 -6.10 -10.37
N PHE A 389 26.58 -6.68 -11.47
CA PHE A 389 27.96 -6.55 -11.92
C PHE A 389 28.31 -5.12 -12.32
N VAL A 390 27.41 -4.41 -13.02
CA VAL A 390 27.58 -2.97 -13.30
C VAL A 390 27.64 -2.17 -11.99
N ALA A 391 26.72 -2.42 -11.05
CA ALA A 391 26.63 -1.66 -9.80
C ALA A 391 27.88 -1.82 -8.92
N ILE A 392 28.39 -3.05 -8.77
CA ILE A 392 29.62 -3.31 -8.00
C ILE A 392 30.88 -2.89 -8.78
N GLY A 393 30.89 -3.08 -10.10
CA GLY A 393 32.01 -2.70 -10.96
C GLY A 393 32.22 -1.20 -11.05
N GLN A 394 31.17 -0.38 -10.95
CA GLN A 394 31.29 1.08 -10.81
C GLN A 394 32.03 1.50 -9.53
N LYS A 395 32.00 0.68 -8.47
CA LYS A 395 32.78 0.88 -7.25
C LYS A 395 34.23 0.37 -7.39
N LYS A 396 34.50 -0.50 -8.38
CA LYS A 396 35.81 -1.07 -8.73
C LYS A 396 36.16 -0.85 -10.20
N PRO A 397 36.33 0.41 -10.65
CA PRO A 397 36.43 0.71 -12.09
C PRO A 397 37.65 0.06 -12.77
N VAL A 398 38.76 -0.11 -12.06
CA VAL A 398 39.98 -0.70 -12.63
C VAL A 398 39.80 -2.20 -12.88
N GLU A 399 39.32 -2.95 -11.89
CA GLU A 399 39.06 -4.38 -12.01
C GLU A 399 37.92 -4.66 -12.99
N PHE A 400 36.91 -3.80 -13.00
CA PHE A 400 35.81 -3.89 -13.96
C PHE A 400 36.32 -3.74 -15.39
N LEU A 401 37.15 -2.73 -15.67
CA LEU A 401 37.76 -2.56 -16.99
C LEU A 401 38.71 -3.71 -17.36
N LYS A 402 39.44 -4.28 -16.39
CA LYS A 402 40.26 -5.47 -16.65
C LYS A 402 39.38 -6.64 -17.11
N GLN A 403 38.26 -6.88 -16.43
CA GLN A 403 37.32 -7.94 -16.81
C GLN A 403 36.69 -7.71 -18.19
N LEU A 404 36.28 -6.47 -18.48
CA LEU A 404 35.72 -6.13 -19.80
C LEU A 404 36.72 -6.26 -20.95
N ASN A 405 38.02 -6.16 -20.65
CA ASN A 405 39.09 -6.35 -21.64
C ASN A 405 39.53 -7.79 -21.80
N GLU A 406 39.02 -8.72 -20.98
CA GLU A 406 39.29 -10.15 -21.13
C GLU A 406 38.58 -10.69 -22.38
N ASP A 407 39.35 -11.23 -23.33
CA ASP A 407 38.83 -11.68 -24.62
C ASP A 407 37.76 -12.77 -24.46
N ALA A 408 37.95 -13.69 -23.49
CA ALA A 408 36.98 -14.74 -23.20
C ALA A 408 35.65 -14.17 -22.70
N PHE A 409 35.69 -13.17 -21.82
CA PHE A 409 34.48 -12.52 -21.29
C PHE A 409 33.76 -11.72 -22.38
N ALA A 410 34.50 -10.92 -23.16
CA ALA A 410 33.94 -10.14 -24.25
C ALA A 410 33.31 -11.04 -25.34
N ALA A 411 33.94 -12.18 -25.65
CA ALA A 411 33.40 -13.17 -26.58
C ALA A 411 32.07 -13.77 -26.08
N LYS A 412 31.99 -14.13 -24.79
CA LYS A 412 30.72 -14.60 -24.19
C LYS A 412 29.62 -13.55 -24.25
N CYS A 413 29.94 -12.29 -23.92
CA CYS A 413 28.99 -11.19 -24.03
C CYS A 413 28.51 -10.99 -25.47
N SER A 414 29.41 -11.09 -26.46
CA SER A 414 29.07 -10.97 -27.88
C SER A 414 28.17 -12.12 -28.35
N ALA A 415 28.45 -13.36 -27.94
CA ALA A 415 27.61 -14.51 -28.27
C ALA A 415 26.19 -14.38 -27.70
N LEU A 416 26.07 -14.02 -26.41
CA LEU A 416 24.77 -13.77 -25.78
C LEU A 416 24.04 -12.57 -26.40
N MET A 417 24.76 -11.51 -26.77
CA MET A 417 24.18 -10.36 -27.47
C MET A 417 23.58 -10.76 -28.81
N ASN A 418 24.28 -11.59 -29.58
CA ASN A 418 23.77 -12.10 -30.86
C ASN A 418 22.49 -12.92 -30.65
N ALA A 419 22.47 -13.82 -29.66
CA ALA A 419 21.28 -14.58 -29.31
C ALA A 419 20.08 -13.69 -28.89
N ILE A 420 20.33 -12.63 -28.11
CA ILE A 420 19.30 -11.63 -27.78
C ILE A 420 18.81 -10.89 -29.03
N THR A 421 19.71 -10.53 -29.95
CA THR A 421 19.38 -9.82 -31.19
C THR A 421 18.49 -10.67 -32.11
N GLU A 422 18.71 -11.98 -32.15
CA GLU A 422 17.85 -12.92 -32.88
C GLU A 422 16.47 -13.10 -32.22
N MET A 423 16.43 -13.09 -30.88
CA MET A 423 15.22 -13.30 -30.11
C MET A 423 14.33 -12.04 -30.01
N GLU A 424 14.91 -10.84 -29.96
CA GLU A 424 14.17 -9.58 -29.76
C GLU A 424 13.01 -9.38 -30.75
N PRO A 425 13.18 -9.59 -32.08
CA PRO A 425 12.07 -9.50 -33.04
C PRO A 425 10.91 -10.47 -32.73
N LEU A 426 11.22 -11.67 -32.23
CA LEU A 426 10.21 -12.68 -31.87
C LEU A 426 9.42 -12.25 -30.64
N VAL A 427 10.09 -11.70 -29.63
CA VAL A 427 9.44 -11.16 -28.42
C VAL A 427 8.56 -9.97 -28.78
N VAL A 428 9.06 -9.04 -29.59
CA VAL A 428 8.29 -7.89 -30.08
C VAL A 428 7.04 -8.34 -30.85
N TYR A 429 7.17 -9.33 -31.73
CA TYR A 429 6.06 -9.88 -32.48
C TYR A 429 5.02 -10.55 -31.56
N ALA A 430 5.46 -11.38 -30.60
CA ALA A 430 4.59 -12.05 -29.64
C ALA A 430 3.81 -11.04 -28.78
N VAL A 431 4.48 -10.04 -28.24
CA VAL A 431 3.84 -8.98 -27.45
C VAL A 431 2.86 -8.17 -28.31
N LYS A 432 3.23 -7.82 -29.54
CA LYS A 432 2.32 -7.13 -30.48
C LYS A 432 1.06 -7.94 -30.76
N LYS A 433 1.17 -9.26 -30.93
CA LYS A 433 0.03 -10.17 -31.12
C LYS A 433 -0.87 -10.24 -29.88
N LEU A 434 -0.29 -10.26 -28.68
CA LEU A 434 -1.05 -10.20 -27.42
C LEU A 434 -1.74 -8.84 -27.23
N MET A 435 -1.08 -7.75 -27.61
CA MET A 435 -1.67 -6.41 -27.60
C MET A 435 -2.86 -6.31 -28.56
N GLN A 436 -2.77 -6.90 -29.77
CA GLN A 436 -3.89 -6.95 -30.71
C GLN A 436 -5.09 -7.71 -30.14
N ARG A 437 -4.85 -8.71 -29.28
CA ARG A 437 -5.87 -9.47 -28.56
C ARG A 437 -6.31 -8.83 -27.24
N SER A 438 -5.77 -7.66 -26.88
CA SER A 438 -6.01 -7.00 -25.59
C SER A 438 -5.68 -7.88 -24.37
N ALA A 439 -4.73 -8.80 -24.54
CA ALA A 439 -4.28 -9.74 -23.50
C ALA A 439 -2.90 -9.37 -22.91
N ALA A 440 -2.20 -8.40 -23.49
CA ALA A 440 -0.90 -7.95 -22.99
C ALA A 440 -1.06 -7.04 -21.76
N GLY A 441 -0.22 -7.26 -20.75
CA GLY A 441 -0.20 -6.50 -19.50
C GLY A 441 1.21 -6.19 -19.03
N LYS A 442 1.43 -6.23 -17.71
CA LYS A 442 2.70 -5.86 -17.07
C LYS A 442 3.84 -6.80 -17.42
N LYS A 443 3.57 -8.10 -17.51
CA LYS A 443 4.59 -9.14 -17.80
C LYS A 443 5.22 -8.94 -19.17
N GLU A 444 4.42 -8.55 -20.16
CA GLU A 444 4.88 -8.29 -21.52
C GLU A 444 5.75 -7.02 -21.59
N VAL A 445 5.43 -5.98 -20.80
CA VAL A 445 6.30 -4.80 -20.64
C VAL A 445 7.64 -5.18 -20.01
N GLU A 446 7.60 -6.00 -18.96
CA GLU A 446 8.79 -6.48 -18.27
C GLU A 446 9.67 -7.30 -19.23
N ALA A 447 9.09 -8.20 -20.04
CA ALA A 447 9.82 -8.98 -21.03
C ALA A 447 10.54 -8.09 -22.08
N LEU A 448 9.85 -7.09 -22.64
CA LEU A 448 10.47 -6.13 -23.57
C LEU A 448 11.55 -5.28 -22.89
N GLY A 449 11.31 -4.85 -21.65
CA GLY A 449 12.28 -4.10 -20.86
C GLY A 449 13.55 -4.90 -20.58
N CYS A 450 13.38 -6.18 -20.24
CA CYS A 450 14.47 -7.13 -20.01
C CYS A 450 15.29 -7.32 -21.29
N CYS A 451 14.66 -7.60 -22.43
CA CYS A 451 15.36 -7.76 -23.71
C CYS A 451 16.19 -6.51 -24.07
N HIS A 452 15.60 -5.33 -23.91
CA HIS A 452 16.30 -4.06 -24.16
C HIS A 452 17.49 -3.86 -23.22
N ASN A 453 17.31 -4.11 -21.91
CA ASN A 453 18.38 -3.95 -20.93
C ASN A 453 19.54 -4.92 -21.21
N LEU A 454 19.24 -6.19 -21.54
CA LEU A 454 20.23 -7.18 -21.94
C LEU A 454 21.00 -6.73 -23.19
N HIS A 455 20.29 -6.29 -24.24
CA HIS A 455 20.91 -5.80 -25.47
C HIS A 455 21.86 -4.62 -25.20
N VAL A 456 21.45 -3.65 -24.38
CA VAL A 456 22.27 -2.48 -24.06
C VAL A 456 23.50 -2.85 -23.22
N ILE A 457 23.33 -3.66 -22.16
CA ILE A 457 24.45 -3.99 -21.27
C ILE A 457 25.44 -4.93 -21.97
N LEU A 458 24.96 -6.00 -22.61
CA LEU A 458 25.83 -6.93 -23.34
C LEU A 458 26.50 -6.26 -24.55
N GLY A 459 25.81 -5.31 -25.21
CA GLY A 459 26.39 -4.48 -26.25
C GLY A 459 27.52 -3.58 -25.75
N ALA A 460 27.36 -2.96 -24.58
CA ALA A 460 28.44 -2.20 -23.96
C ALA A 460 29.62 -3.12 -23.59
N PHE A 461 29.35 -4.27 -22.98
CA PHE A 461 30.40 -5.20 -22.54
C PHE A 461 31.17 -5.84 -23.68
N SER A 462 30.50 -6.23 -24.77
CA SER A 462 31.16 -6.74 -25.98
C SER A 462 32.02 -5.68 -26.67
N ALA A 463 31.62 -4.41 -26.59
CA ALA A 463 32.42 -3.26 -27.00
C ALA A 463 33.49 -2.85 -25.97
N ARG A 464 33.68 -3.62 -24.88
CA ARG A 464 34.65 -3.35 -23.80
C ARG A 464 34.42 -2.01 -23.08
N HIS A 465 33.16 -1.61 -22.96
CA HIS A 465 32.74 -0.36 -22.35
C HIS A 465 31.83 -0.57 -21.14
N ILE A 466 31.94 0.35 -20.18
CA ILE A 466 31.01 0.44 -19.04
C ILE A 466 29.73 1.14 -19.54
N PRO A 467 28.54 0.56 -19.32
CA PRO A 467 27.27 1.21 -19.67
C PRO A 467 27.07 2.46 -18.80
N MET A 468 27.08 3.64 -19.43
CA MET A 468 26.94 4.95 -18.76
C MET A 468 25.49 5.48 -18.76
N GLY A 469 24.57 4.80 -19.46
CA GLY A 469 23.16 5.20 -19.54
C GLY A 469 22.39 4.88 -18.25
N ALA A 470 21.40 5.70 -17.92
CA ALA A 470 20.47 5.43 -16.83
C ALA A 470 19.52 4.29 -17.23
N LEU A 471 19.94 3.05 -16.99
CA LEU A 471 19.11 1.86 -17.18
C LEU A 471 18.24 1.62 -15.94
N THR A 472 17.02 1.15 -16.18
CA THR A 472 16.07 0.77 -15.11
C THR A 472 15.65 -0.68 -15.33
N GLU A 473 15.71 -1.47 -14.28
CA GLU A 473 15.36 -2.88 -14.30
C GLU A 473 13.94 -3.08 -14.80
N SER A 474 13.73 -4.15 -15.57
CA SER A 474 12.46 -4.46 -16.21
C SER A 474 11.27 -4.44 -15.24
N TRP A 475 11.43 -5.01 -14.03
CA TRP A 475 10.39 -5.10 -13.01
C TRP A 475 10.06 -3.78 -12.28
N LEU A 476 10.89 -2.75 -12.43
CA LEU A 476 10.66 -1.40 -11.86
C LEU A 476 10.06 -0.42 -12.87
N ARG A 477 9.98 -0.79 -14.15
CA ARG A 477 9.41 0.08 -15.20
C ARG A 477 7.92 0.32 -14.95
N LYS A 478 7.54 1.61 -14.87
CA LYS A 478 6.14 2.06 -14.69
C LYS A 478 5.39 2.24 -16.02
N TYR A 479 6.05 2.00 -17.15
CA TYR A 479 5.50 2.27 -18.47
C TYR A 479 4.37 1.28 -18.80
N THR A 480 3.33 1.79 -19.47
CA THR A 480 2.29 0.98 -20.08
C THR A 480 2.61 0.76 -21.56
N LEU A 481 2.17 -0.36 -22.12
CA LEU A 481 2.32 -0.62 -23.55
C LEU A 481 1.57 0.47 -24.34
N PRO A 482 2.16 1.01 -25.42
CA PRO A 482 1.50 2.03 -26.22
C PRO A 482 0.19 1.50 -26.83
N PRO A 483 -0.87 2.29 -26.90
CA PRO A 483 -2.11 1.85 -27.52
C PRO A 483 -1.85 1.52 -29.00
N LEU A 484 -2.23 0.32 -29.44
CA LEU A 484 -2.20 0.01 -30.86
C LEU A 484 -3.19 0.93 -31.57
N LYS A 485 -2.72 1.71 -32.55
CA LYS A 485 -3.60 2.38 -33.50
C LYS A 485 -4.41 1.29 -34.20
N ARG A 486 -5.70 1.16 -33.86
CA ARG A 486 -6.62 0.28 -34.59
C ARG A 486 -6.62 0.74 -36.05
N GLY A 487 -6.14 -0.12 -36.95
CA GLY A 487 -6.36 0.07 -38.38
C GLY A 487 -7.86 0.24 -38.63
N ARG A 488 -8.21 1.18 -39.50
CA ARG A 488 -9.58 1.70 -39.68
C ARG A 488 -10.55 0.72 -40.36
N ASP A 489 -10.21 -0.57 -40.46
CA ASP A 489 -10.92 -1.50 -41.35
C ASP A 489 -11.79 -2.55 -40.63
N ALA A 490 -11.93 -2.48 -39.30
CA ALA A 490 -12.77 -3.43 -38.54
C ALA A 490 -14.10 -2.84 -38.04
N SER A 491 -14.36 -1.53 -38.16
CA SER A 491 -15.60 -0.92 -37.65
C SER A 491 -16.65 -0.60 -38.72
N THR A 492 -16.35 -0.80 -40.01
CA THR A 492 -17.29 -0.56 -41.12
C THR A 492 -18.01 -1.83 -41.58
N ALA A 493 -17.51 -3.03 -41.26
CA ALA A 493 -18.19 -4.28 -41.59
C ALA A 493 -19.32 -4.66 -40.61
N ALA A 494 -19.28 -4.18 -39.36
CA ALA A 494 -20.29 -4.48 -38.35
C ALA A 494 -21.51 -3.53 -38.36
N SER A 495 -21.45 -2.40 -39.08
CA SER A 495 -22.55 -1.42 -39.16
C SER A 495 -23.42 -1.55 -40.43
N ALA A 496 -23.09 -2.46 -41.35
CA ALA A 496 -23.86 -2.65 -42.60
C ALA A 496 -24.90 -3.79 -42.54
N ALA A 497 -25.05 -4.47 -41.40
CA ALA A 497 -25.97 -5.60 -41.23
C ALA A 497 -27.32 -5.23 -40.56
N LYS A 498 -27.68 -3.95 -40.46
CA LYS A 498 -28.98 -3.49 -39.96
C LYS A 498 -29.53 -2.37 -40.85
N ARG A 499 -30.20 -2.76 -41.94
CA ARG A 499 -31.35 -2.10 -42.60
C ARG A 499 -31.64 -2.79 -43.93
N GLY A 500 -32.70 -3.59 -43.96
CA GLY A 500 -33.58 -3.63 -45.14
C GLY A 500 -34.89 -2.93 -44.76
N PRO A 501 -35.89 -2.82 -45.67
CA PRO A 501 -35.87 -3.05 -47.13
C PRO A 501 -36.47 -1.85 -47.91
N VAL A 502 -36.17 -1.66 -49.21
CA VAL A 502 -37.14 -1.16 -50.23
C VAL A 502 -36.71 -1.63 -51.62
N THR A 503 -37.65 -2.23 -52.33
CA THR A 503 -37.68 -2.58 -53.76
C THR A 503 -37.94 -1.35 -54.66
N SER A 504 -37.18 -1.18 -55.74
CA SER A 504 -37.71 -0.98 -57.11
C SER A 504 -36.58 -0.87 -58.14
N SER A 505 -36.89 -1.42 -59.30
CA SER A 505 -36.16 -1.61 -60.54
C SER A 505 -35.85 -0.34 -61.33
N GLY A 506 -34.76 -0.34 -62.10
CA GLY A 506 -34.52 0.60 -63.20
C GLY A 506 -33.11 0.49 -63.76
N GLU A 507 -33.01 0.08 -65.03
CA GLU A 507 -31.81 -0.21 -65.80
C GLU A 507 -30.91 1.02 -66.07
N SER A 508 -29.59 0.81 -66.19
CA SER A 508 -28.77 1.11 -67.38
C SER A 508 -27.27 1.24 -67.07
N ALA A 509 -26.48 0.88 -68.07
CA ALA A 509 -25.06 0.59 -68.08
C ALA A 509 -24.13 1.81 -67.97
N GLY A 510 -22.87 1.57 -67.58
CA GLY A 510 -21.77 2.53 -67.80
C GLY A 510 -20.53 2.26 -66.97
N ALA A 511 -19.50 1.69 -67.61
CA ALA A 511 -18.23 1.29 -67.03
C ALA A 511 -17.31 2.47 -66.61
N SER A 512 -16.63 2.32 -65.47
CA SER A 512 -15.26 2.78 -65.11
C SER A 512 -15.13 2.56 -63.58
N SER A 513 -14.06 2.11 -62.94
CA SER A 513 -12.64 1.91 -63.23
C SER A 513 -12.07 0.97 -62.15
N THR A 514 -11.31 -0.03 -62.59
CA THR A 514 -10.17 -0.74 -61.95
C THR A 514 -9.94 -0.82 -60.42
N PRO A 515 -9.42 -1.98 -59.93
CA PRO A 515 -9.19 -2.29 -58.52
C PRO A 515 -7.79 -1.85 -57.99
N ILE A 516 -7.73 -1.69 -56.68
CA ILE A 516 -6.69 -2.13 -55.72
C ILE A 516 -5.21 -2.14 -56.17
N GLY A 517 -4.41 -1.35 -55.46
CA GLY A 517 -3.01 -1.68 -55.11
C GLY A 517 -1.93 -1.06 -55.99
N VAL A 518 -1.34 0.07 -55.57
CA VAL A 518 -0.10 0.59 -56.15
C VAL A 518 0.92 0.84 -55.04
N LEU A 519 2.02 0.07 -55.10
CA LEU A 519 3.26 0.23 -54.34
C LEU A 519 3.88 1.62 -54.55
N PRO A 520 4.65 2.17 -53.58
CA PRO A 520 5.36 3.42 -53.79
C PRO A 520 6.37 3.29 -54.95
N PRO A 521 6.56 4.35 -55.77
CA PRO A 521 7.44 4.29 -56.93
C PRO A 521 8.91 4.13 -56.50
N PRO A 522 9.72 3.39 -57.27
CA PRO A 522 11.12 3.15 -56.97
C PRO A 522 11.95 4.45 -57.02
N PRO A 523 13.06 4.51 -56.26
CA PRO A 523 13.94 5.69 -56.23
C PRO A 523 14.59 5.93 -57.60
N GLY A 524 14.45 7.16 -58.13
CA GLY A 524 15.10 7.59 -59.38
C GLY A 524 14.19 8.21 -60.45
N THR A 525 12.87 8.22 -60.25
CA THR A 525 11.92 8.86 -61.19
C THR A 525 11.69 10.34 -60.90
N GLU A 526 11.31 11.13 -61.91
CA GLU A 526 11.08 12.59 -61.81
C GLU A 526 10.05 12.98 -60.72
N GLU A 527 9.08 12.12 -60.42
CA GLU A 527 8.12 12.32 -59.33
C GLU A 527 8.77 12.25 -57.93
N HIS A 528 9.81 11.44 -57.76
CA HIS A 528 10.56 11.34 -56.50
C HIS A 528 11.43 12.59 -56.26
N LEU A 529 11.86 13.28 -57.33
CA LEU A 529 12.63 14.54 -57.26
C LEU A 529 11.73 15.74 -56.94
N ARG A 530 10.51 15.80 -57.49
CA ARG A 530 9.53 16.86 -57.19
C ARG A 530 9.06 16.87 -55.73
N LYS A 531 9.02 15.71 -55.05
CA LYS A 531 8.65 15.61 -53.63
C LYS A 531 9.78 16.00 -52.67
N LYS A 532 11.06 15.81 -53.04
CA LYS A 532 12.23 16.23 -52.23
C LYS A 532 12.44 17.75 -52.26
N ALA A 533 12.14 18.41 -53.38
CA ALA A 533 12.28 19.87 -53.52
C ALA A 533 11.31 20.67 -52.62
N ARG A 534 10.17 20.08 -52.22
CA ARG A 534 9.15 20.75 -51.40
C ARG A 534 9.41 20.70 -49.89
N THR A 535 10.34 19.86 -49.43
CA THR A 535 10.68 19.68 -48.00
C THR A 535 12.08 20.18 -47.62
N GLN A 536 12.85 20.73 -48.57
CA GLN A 536 14.20 21.25 -48.33
C GLN A 536 14.29 22.79 -48.24
N SER A 537 13.16 23.50 -48.27
CA SER A 537 13.08 24.94 -47.97
C SER A 537 12.65 25.15 -46.53
N GLN A 538 13.59 25.02 -45.60
CA GLN A 538 13.63 25.66 -44.27
C GLN A 538 14.78 25.02 -43.48
N SER A 539 16.02 25.42 -43.81
CA SER A 539 17.10 25.36 -42.85
C SER A 539 17.68 26.75 -42.65
N ASN A 540 18.09 27.00 -41.41
CA ASN A 540 19.07 27.99 -40.97
C ASN A 540 18.61 29.45 -40.79
N ASN A 541 18.51 29.85 -39.51
CA ASN A 541 19.42 30.88 -39.02
C ASN A 541 19.79 30.70 -37.54
N ARG A 542 21.09 30.49 -37.29
CA ARG A 542 21.77 30.56 -35.98
C ARG A 542 22.59 31.86 -35.96
N ASN A 543 22.42 32.67 -34.92
CA ASN A 543 23.41 33.56 -34.26
C ASN A 543 22.63 34.61 -33.45
N LYS A 544 23.07 35.20 -32.33
CA LYS A 544 24.14 35.00 -31.32
C LYS A 544 23.95 36.18 -30.33
N LYS A 545 24.12 35.95 -29.02
CA LYS A 545 24.39 36.93 -27.92
C LYS A 545 23.36 38.04 -27.61
N SER A 546 22.91 38.11 -26.35
CA SER A 546 23.40 39.09 -25.36
C SER A 546 22.72 38.98 -23.98
N ASN A 547 23.56 38.99 -22.95
CA ASN A 547 23.40 39.49 -21.58
C ASN A 547 22.21 40.45 -21.30
N VAL A 548 21.65 40.41 -20.07
CA VAL A 548 21.43 41.55 -19.12
C VAL A 548 20.31 41.25 -18.09
N ASN A 549 20.63 41.57 -16.83
CA ASN A 549 19.79 41.72 -15.63
C ASN A 549 18.44 42.45 -15.81
N ASN A 550 17.39 42.02 -15.09
CA ASN A 550 16.57 42.86 -14.18
C ASN A 550 15.38 42.03 -13.63
N ARG A 551 15.25 41.85 -12.32
CA ARG A 551 14.49 42.71 -11.39
C ARG A 551 13.02 42.96 -11.78
N GLY A 552 12.14 42.46 -10.91
CA GLY A 552 10.95 43.20 -10.45
C GLY A 552 9.66 42.92 -11.21
N GLY A 553 8.64 42.44 -10.49
CA GLY A 553 7.29 42.33 -11.04
C GLY A 553 6.28 41.61 -10.17
N ARG A 554 6.07 42.10 -8.94
CA ARG A 554 4.87 41.81 -8.15
C ARG A 554 3.62 42.18 -8.97
N SER A 555 2.64 41.30 -9.04
CA SER A 555 1.23 41.70 -9.13
C SER A 555 0.33 40.64 -8.53
N ARG A 556 -0.04 40.90 -7.27
CA ARG A 556 -1.21 40.37 -6.57
C ARG A 556 -2.45 40.91 -7.30
N ARG A 557 -3.45 40.06 -7.56
CA ARG A 557 -4.84 40.53 -7.62
C ARG A 557 -5.77 39.52 -6.97
N GLU A 558 -6.07 39.82 -5.71
CA GLU A 558 -7.29 39.39 -5.03
C GLU A 558 -8.51 39.88 -5.82
N ARG A 559 -9.54 39.04 -5.92
CA ARG A 559 -10.92 39.47 -6.20
C ARG A 559 -11.80 38.93 -5.10
N ARG A 560 -12.17 39.81 -4.17
CA ARG A 560 -13.34 39.69 -3.29
C ARG A 560 -14.49 40.48 -3.93
N GLY A 561 -15.69 39.93 -3.82
CA GLY A 561 -16.87 40.25 -4.63
C GLY A 561 -17.60 41.58 -4.35
N GLY A 562 -18.81 41.65 -4.93
CA GLY A 562 -19.81 42.68 -4.68
C GLY A 562 -20.86 42.78 -5.78
N PHE A 563 -22.04 42.20 -5.49
CA PHE A 563 -23.41 42.60 -5.89
C PHE A 563 -23.74 42.97 -7.35
N PHE A 564 -24.57 42.13 -7.98
CA PHE A 564 -25.99 42.39 -8.25
C PHE A 564 -26.78 41.09 -8.04
#